data_AF-A0ABD1IT93-F1
#
_entry.id   AF-A0ABD1IT93-F1
#
_cell.length_a   1.000
_cell.length_b   1.000
_cell.length_c   1.000
_cell.angle_alpha   90.00
_cell.angle_beta   90.00
_cell.angle_gamma   90.00
#
_symmetry.space_group_name_H-M   'P 1'
#
loop_
_entity.id
_entity.type
_entity.pdbx_description
1 polymer ?
#
loop_
_entity_poly.entity_id
_entity_poly.type
_entity_poly.pdbx_seq_one_letter_code
_entity_poly.pdbx_strand_id
1 'polypeptide(L)'
;MAKIVRPDDGIPARCVWYDRKKYVTVNFTIQQPRDLRCEITDDKVVLCCKDADDNTIYNEIYFYDKIMKNDSRERPYDRTVNLLLRKKTPDVAWPRLTKDNSKPSWMAVDFDNWRDWANEEDDGREEFEYYADMMQDLTKKGEPPTMDDLDFDDD
;
A
#
# COMPACT_ATOMS: atom_id res chain seq x y z
N MET A 1 19.38 20.39 -10.31
CA MET A 1 19.41 19.04 -10.95
C MET A 1 18.80 19.17 -12.33
N ALA A 2 19.40 18.55 -13.35
CA ALA A 2 18.89 18.60 -14.71
C ALA A 2 17.55 17.84 -14.80
N LYS A 3 16.55 18.45 -15.44
CA LYS A 3 15.24 17.86 -15.68
C LYS A 3 15.41 16.60 -16.52
N ILE A 4 14.81 15.48 -16.10
CA ILE A 4 14.84 14.25 -16.90
C ILE A 4 13.96 14.46 -18.15
N VAL A 5 14.58 14.42 -19.33
CA VAL A 5 13.88 14.47 -20.62
C VAL A 5 13.48 13.04 -20.99
N ARG A 6 12.27 12.88 -21.55
CA ARG A 6 11.80 11.58 -22.04
C ARG A 6 12.73 11.07 -23.15
N PRO A 7 13.33 9.89 -23.00
CA PRO A 7 14.13 9.27 -24.05
C PRO A 7 13.24 8.71 -25.17
N ASP A 8 13.72 8.73 -26.42
CA ASP A 8 12.98 8.25 -27.59
C ASP A 8 12.77 6.71 -27.56
N ASP A 9 13.70 5.98 -26.95
CA ASP A 9 13.73 4.53 -26.77
C ASP A 9 13.21 4.08 -25.39
N GLY A 10 12.60 4.99 -24.61
CA GLY A 10 12.17 4.72 -23.24
C GLY A 10 11.02 3.71 -23.13
N ILE A 11 11.29 2.57 -22.51
CA ILE A 11 10.29 1.53 -22.23
C ILE A 11 9.71 1.76 -20.81
N PRO A 12 8.38 1.80 -20.64
CA PRO A 12 7.81 1.92 -19.31
C PRO A 12 7.93 0.61 -18.53
N ALA A 13 8.48 0.67 -17.32
CA ALA A 13 8.44 -0.47 -16.41
C ALA A 13 7.03 -0.67 -15.87
N ARG A 14 6.65 -1.94 -15.67
CA ARG A 14 5.42 -2.28 -14.96
C ARG A 14 5.53 -1.80 -13.52
N CYS A 15 4.47 -1.23 -12.98
CA CYS A 15 4.39 -0.87 -11.58
C CYS A 15 3.08 -1.31 -10.93
N VAL A 16 3.16 -1.57 -9.63
CA VAL A 16 2.00 -1.76 -8.76
C VAL A 16 1.99 -0.69 -7.69
N TRP A 17 0.82 -0.23 -7.28
CA TRP A 17 0.69 0.80 -6.26
C TRP A 17 -0.46 0.51 -5.29
N TYR A 18 -0.34 1.06 -4.10
CA TYR A 18 -1.40 1.09 -3.10
C TYR A 18 -1.25 2.37 -2.26
N ASP A 19 -2.33 2.77 -1.60
CA ASP A 19 -2.30 3.87 -0.67
C ASP A 19 -2.56 3.45 0.79
N ARG A 20 -2.22 4.37 1.67
CA ARG A 20 -2.47 4.36 3.11
C ARG A 20 -2.89 5.76 3.53
N LYS A 21 -3.30 5.88 4.80
CA LYS A 21 -3.68 7.13 5.45
C LYS A 21 -2.72 8.30 5.19
N LYS A 22 -1.40 8.06 5.23
CA LYS A 22 -0.36 9.11 5.08
C LYS A 22 0.55 8.97 3.87
N TYR A 23 0.63 7.78 3.28
CA TYR A 23 1.61 7.46 2.25
C TYR A 23 0.97 6.78 1.06
N VAL A 24 1.60 6.94 -0.10
CA VAL A 24 1.33 6.17 -1.31
C VAL A 24 2.60 5.43 -1.65
N THR A 25 2.51 4.13 -1.89
CA THR A 25 3.65 3.30 -2.26
C THR A 25 3.51 2.89 -3.72
N VAL A 26 4.58 3.05 -4.48
CA VAL A 26 4.66 2.61 -5.89
C VAL A 26 5.86 1.70 -6.05
N ASN A 27 5.67 0.49 -6.56
CA ASN A 27 6.71 -0.48 -6.80
C ASN A 27 6.88 -0.67 -8.31
N PHE A 28 8.02 -0.27 -8.85
CA PHE A 28 8.40 -0.57 -10.23
C PHE A 28 9.11 -1.92 -10.29
N THR A 29 8.73 -2.78 -11.23
CA THR A 29 9.40 -4.04 -11.51
C THR A 29 10.52 -3.79 -12.51
N ILE A 30 11.75 -3.65 -12.00
CA ILE A 30 12.96 -3.35 -12.79
C ILE A 30 14.06 -4.29 -12.28
N GLN A 31 14.59 -5.12 -13.16
CA GLN A 31 15.66 -6.05 -12.78
C GLN A 31 17.01 -5.33 -12.79
N GLN A 32 17.74 -5.45 -11.67
CA GLN A 32 19.09 -4.88 -11.48
C GLN A 32 19.18 -3.43 -11.96
N PRO A 33 18.41 -2.50 -11.34
CA PRO A 33 18.36 -1.10 -11.79
C PRO A 33 19.76 -0.45 -11.67
N ARG A 34 20.28 0.03 -12.79
CA ARG A 34 21.54 0.80 -12.89
C ARG A 34 21.24 2.25 -13.26
N ASP A 35 22.12 3.16 -12.84
CA ASP A 35 22.01 4.61 -13.11
C ASP A 35 20.63 5.20 -12.75
N LEU A 36 20.07 4.78 -11.61
CA LEU A 36 18.75 5.23 -11.18
C LEU A 36 18.71 6.76 -11.00
N ARG A 37 17.83 7.41 -11.76
CA ARG A 37 17.48 8.83 -11.63
C ARG A 37 16.00 8.92 -11.32
N CYS A 38 15.68 9.43 -10.14
CA CYS A 38 14.31 9.69 -9.72
C CYS A 38 14.14 11.18 -9.43
N GLU A 39 13.28 11.84 -10.19
CA GLU A 39 12.90 13.23 -9.95
C GLU A 39 11.48 13.27 -9.38
N ILE A 40 11.39 13.45 -8.06
CA ILE A 40 10.13 13.62 -7.34
C ILE A 40 9.84 15.13 -7.23
N THR A 41 8.63 15.51 -7.60
CA THR A 41 8.07 16.86 -7.45
C THR A 41 6.73 16.79 -6.74
N ASP A 42 6.15 17.94 -6.38
CA ASP A 42 4.88 17.98 -5.64
C ASP A 42 3.72 17.32 -6.39
N ASP A 43 3.75 17.33 -7.72
CA ASP A 43 2.65 16.91 -8.60
C ASP A 43 3.01 15.75 -9.52
N LYS A 44 4.29 15.38 -9.65
CA LYS A 44 4.70 14.24 -10.47
C LYS A 44 5.98 13.56 -9.99
N VAL A 45 6.18 12.36 -10.50
CA VAL A 45 7.47 11.66 -10.45
C VAL A 45 7.92 11.26 -11.85
N VAL A 46 9.22 11.42 -12.10
CA VAL A 46 9.90 10.89 -13.28
C VAL A 46 10.97 9.91 -12.82
N LEU A 47 10.86 8.66 -13.23
CA LEU A 47 11.85 7.62 -13.00
C LEU A 47 12.52 7.26 -14.32
N CYS A 48 13.85 7.26 -14.32
CA CYS A 48 14.67 6.84 -15.46
C CYS A 48 15.82 5.97 -14.95
N CYS A 49 16.04 4.81 -15.55
CA CYS A 49 17.18 3.94 -15.22
C CYS A 49 17.49 2.99 -16.37
N LYS A 50 18.55 2.20 -16.22
CA LYS A 50 18.82 1.04 -17.08
C LYS A 50 18.49 -0.25 -16.36
N ASP A 51 17.95 -1.23 -17.08
CA ASP A 51 17.74 -2.58 -16.56
C ASP A 51 18.98 -3.49 -16.76
N ALA A 52 18.83 -4.78 -16.43
CA ALA A 52 19.84 -5.81 -16.61
C ALA A 52 20.27 -6.00 -18.08
N ASP A 53 19.35 -5.78 -19.03
CA ASP A 53 19.56 -5.94 -20.47
C ASP A 53 20.03 -4.64 -21.15
N ASP A 54 20.35 -3.60 -20.35
CA ASP A 54 20.74 -2.27 -20.79
C ASP A 54 19.63 -1.47 -21.50
N ASN A 55 18.37 -1.87 -21.35
CA ASN A 55 17.22 -1.12 -21.86
C ASN A 55 17.01 0.16 -21.04
N THR A 56 16.68 1.25 -21.75
CA THR A 56 16.30 2.52 -21.12
C THR A 56 14.88 2.42 -20.57
N ILE A 57 14.76 2.38 -19.25
CA ILE A 57 13.47 2.41 -18.56
C ILE A 57 13.08 3.86 -18.28
N TYR A 58 11.83 4.22 -18.61
CA TYR A 58 11.28 5.55 -18.36
C TYR A 58 9.81 5.49 -17.93
N ASN A 59 9.51 6.06 -16.76
CA ASN A 59 8.14 6.22 -16.27
C ASN A 59 7.92 7.67 -15.82
N GLU A 60 6.83 8.28 -16.29
CA GLU A 60 6.35 9.58 -15.81
C GLU A 60 4.92 9.41 -15.29
N ILE A 61 4.68 9.86 -14.06
CA ILE A 61 3.37 9.78 -13.40
C ILE A 61 3.03 11.16 -12.84
N TYR A 62 1.92 11.73 -13.30
CA TYR A 62 1.28 12.89 -12.68
C TYR A 62 0.33 12.41 -11.60
N PHE A 63 0.50 12.87 -10.37
CA PHE A 63 -0.24 12.38 -9.21
C PHE A 63 -1.68 12.89 -9.15
N TYR A 64 -2.56 12.09 -8.54
CA TYR A 64 -3.95 12.46 -8.26
C TYR A 64 -4.07 13.71 -7.41
N ASP A 65 -3.28 13.80 -6.33
CA ASP A 65 -3.16 14.97 -5.47
C ASP A 65 -1.67 15.23 -5.13
N LYS A 66 -1.39 16.37 -4.51
CA LYS A 66 -0.03 16.78 -4.19
C LYS A 66 0.60 15.89 -3.12
N ILE A 67 1.92 15.73 -3.22
CA ILE A 67 2.76 15.06 -2.24
C ILE A 67 3.76 16.01 -1.61
N MET A 68 4.38 15.59 -0.51
CA MET A 68 5.50 16.29 0.13
C MET A 68 6.81 15.71 -0.40
N LYS A 69 7.45 16.42 -1.34
CA LYS A 69 8.72 15.99 -1.96
C LYS A 69 9.80 15.63 -0.92
N ASN A 70 9.98 16.47 0.10
CA ASN A 70 11.08 16.32 1.07
C ASN A 70 10.95 15.06 1.96
N ASP A 71 9.71 14.57 2.13
CA ASP A 71 9.39 13.39 2.92
C ASP A 71 9.18 12.14 2.04
N SER A 72 9.35 12.30 0.72
CA SER A 72 9.21 11.23 -0.26
C SER A 72 10.58 10.69 -0.63
N ARG A 73 10.68 9.38 -0.86
CA ARG A 73 11.96 8.71 -1.12
C ARG A 73 11.82 7.53 -2.06
N GLU A 74 12.82 7.36 -2.89
CA GLU A 74 13.07 6.18 -3.70
C GLU A 74 14.04 5.21 -3.01
N ARG A 75 13.79 3.91 -3.17
CA ARG A 75 14.62 2.82 -2.65
C ARG A 75 14.80 1.78 -3.76
N PRO A 76 15.99 1.69 -4.38
CA PRO A 76 16.29 0.61 -5.30
C PRO A 76 16.51 -0.71 -4.54
N TYR A 77 16.04 -1.79 -5.14
CA TYR A 77 16.27 -3.19 -4.77
C TYR A 77 16.71 -3.98 -6.02
N ASP A 78 17.11 -5.23 -5.83
CA ASP A 78 17.64 -6.08 -6.90
C ASP A 78 16.66 -6.34 -8.05
N ARG A 79 15.35 -6.32 -7.77
CA ARG A 79 14.27 -6.64 -8.73
C ARG A 79 13.18 -5.59 -8.80
N THR A 80 13.25 -4.58 -7.95
CA THR A 80 12.22 -3.55 -7.84
C THR A 80 12.83 -2.21 -7.48
N VAL A 81 12.13 -1.14 -7.83
CA VAL A 81 12.39 0.20 -7.27
C VAL A 81 11.13 0.63 -6.54
N ASN A 82 11.24 0.82 -5.23
CA ASN A 82 10.13 1.26 -4.40
C ASN A 82 10.16 2.79 -4.27
N LEU A 83 9.04 3.44 -4.50
CA LEU A 83 8.80 4.83 -4.17
C LEU A 83 7.83 4.89 -2.99
N LEU A 84 8.26 5.55 -1.92
CA LEU A 84 7.41 5.92 -0.82
C LEU A 84 7.12 7.42 -0.91
N LEU A 85 5.88 7.76 -1.24
CA LEU A 85 5.43 9.14 -1.47
C LEU A 85 4.58 9.59 -0.28
N ARG A 86 4.94 10.73 0.33
CA ARG A 86 4.18 11.30 1.45
C ARG A 86 3.02 12.16 0.91
N LYS A 87 1.77 11.83 1.24
CA LYS A 87 0.61 12.66 0.84
C LYS A 87 0.71 14.04 1.49
N LYS A 88 0.34 15.09 0.74
CA LYS A 88 0.23 16.45 1.29
C LYS A 88 -1.03 16.60 2.15
N THR A 89 -2.13 16.02 1.69
CA THR A 89 -3.39 15.89 2.43
C THR A 89 -3.46 14.48 3.02
N PRO A 90 -3.12 14.26 4.30
CA PRO A 90 -3.31 12.96 4.93
C PRO A 90 -4.81 12.64 5.05
N ASP A 91 -5.13 11.39 5.33
CA ASP A 91 -6.48 10.92 5.66
C ASP A 91 -7.48 10.99 4.49
N VAL A 92 -6.99 11.20 3.27
CA VAL A 92 -7.78 11.15 2.02
C VAL A 92 -7.41 9.92 1.21
N ALA A 93 -8.40 9.08 0.92
CA ALA A 93 -8.26 7.93 0.04
C ALA A 93 -7.99 8.37 -1.40
N TRP A 94 -7.00 7.76 -2.05
CA TRP A 94 -6.70 8.02 -3.44
C TRP A 94 -7.41 6.98 -4.31
N PRO A 95 -8.47 7.36 -5.06
CA PRO A 95 -9.18 6.40 -5.92
C PRO A 95 -8.33 5.95 -7.12
N ARG A 96 -7.29 6.72 -7.45
CA ARG A 96 -6.31 6.44 -8.49
C ARG A 96 -4.98 7.10 -8.14
N LEU A 97 -3.89 6.59 -8.70
CA LEU A 97 -2.56 7.21 -8.57
C LEU A 97 -2.41 8.43 -9.48
N THR A 98 -3.02 8.39 -10.67
CA THR A 98 -2.85 9.38 -11.72
C THR A 98 -3.84 10.54 -11.61
N LYS A 99 -3.42 11.74 -12.01
CA LYS A 99 -4.32 12.89 -12.16
C LYS A 99 -5.46 12.59 -13.12
N ASP A 100 -5.10 12.10 -14.31
CA ASP A 100 -6.03 11.73 -15.37
C ASP A 100 -6.69 10.39 -15.08
N ASN A 101 -7.91 10.22 -15.60
CA ASN A 101 -8.66 8.97 -15.44
C ASN A 101 -8.15 7.83 -16.36
N SER A 102 -7.23 8.15 -17.27
CA SER A 102 -6.59 7.18 -18.15
C SER A 102 -5.57 6.36 -17.36
N LYS A 103 -5.87 5.09 -17.12
CA LYS A 103 -4.95 4.14 -16.48
C LYS A 103 -3.93 3.62 -17.51
N PRO A 104 -2.62 3.90 -17.36
CA PRO A 104 -1.61 3.33 -18.23
C PRO A 104 -1.58 1.79 -18.12
N SER A 105 -1.35 1.10 -19.24
CA SER A 105 -1.34 -0.38 -19.29
C SER A 105 -0.27 -1.02 -18.40
N TRP A 106 0.81 -0.30 -18.11
CA TRP A 106 1.92 -0.73 -17.26
C TRP A 106 1.66 -0.48 -15.76
N MET A 107 0.52 0.10 -15.37
CA MET A 107 0.19 0.41 -13.98
C MET A 107 -0.95 -0.48 -13.47
N ALA A 108 -0.77 -1.10 -12.30
CA ALA A 108 -1.79 -1.91 -11.64
C ALA A 108 -1.90 -1.59 -10.14
N VAL A 109 -2.99 -2.03 -9.51
CA VAL A 109 -3.14 -1.95 -8.05
C VAL A 109 -2.41 -3.15 -7.43
N ASP A 110 -1.70 -2.92 -6.33
CA ASP A 110 -1.08 -3.95 -5.51
C ASP A 110 -2.13 -4.54 -4.56
N PHE A 111 -2.80 -5.61 -5.00
CA PHE A 111 -3.88 -6.24 -4.21
C PHE A 111 -3.39 -6.93 -2.94
N ASP A 112 -2.13 -7.37 -2.90
CA ASP A 112 -1.56 -8.03 -1.72
C ASP A 112 -1.44 -7.04 -0.56
N ASN A 113 -1.00 -5.81 -0.87
CA ASN A 113 -0.83 -4.75 0.10
C ASN A 113 -2.04 -3.81 0.21
N TRP A 114 -2.99 -3.80 -0.71
CA TRP A 114 -4.13 -2.89 -0.64
C TRP A 114 -5.04 -3.19 0.57
N ARG A 115 -5.57 -2.13 1.20
CA ARG A 115 -6.48 -2.19 2.35
C ARG A 115 -7.47 -1.05 2.25
N ASP A 116 -8.72 -1.28 2.64
CA ASP A 116 -9.76 -0.25 2.67
C ASP A 116 -9.71 0.56 3.98
N TRP A 117 -8.55 1.18 4.21
CA TRP A 117 -8.24 1.85 5.47
C TRP A 117 -9.16 3.05 5.78
N ALA A 118 -9.91 3.56 4.80
CA ALA A 118 -10.87 4.65 4.98
C ALA A 118 -12.19 4.18 5.62
N ASN A 119 -12.53 2.90 5.48
CA ASN A 119 -13.74 2.30 6.04
C ASN A 119 -13.44 1.37 7.25
N GLU A 120 -12.17 1.06 7.53
CA GLU A 120 -11.74 0.22 8.65
C GLU A 120 -11.80 0.90 10.04
N GLU A 121 -12.29 2.14 10.17
CA GLU A 121 -12.30 2.85 11.46
C GLU A 121 -13.36 2.34 12.48
N ASP A 122 -14.22 1.38 12.14
CA ASP A 122 -15.34 0.96 13.01
C ASP A 122 -15.34 -0.52 13.45
N ASP A 123 -14.76 -1.45 12.67
CA ASP A 123 -15.10 -2.88 12.83
C ASP A 123 -14.35 -3.60 13.97
N GLY A 124 -13.26 -3.03 14.49
CA GLY A 124 -12.38 -3.73 15.46
C GLY A 124 -12.67 -3.45 16.94
N ARG A 125 -13.35 -2.35 17.26
CA ARG A 125 -13.62 -1.97 18.65
C ARG A 125 -14.97 -2.49 19.12
N GLU A 126 -15.99 -2.39 18.29
CA GLU A 126 -17.33 -2.88 18.62
C GLU A 126 -17.34 -4.40 18.78
N GLU A 127 -16.64 -5.14 17.91
CA GLU A 127 -16.49 -6.59 18.07
C GLU A 127 -15.75 -6.96 19.36
N PHE A 128 -14.66 -6.26 19.69
CA PHE A 128 -13.90 -6.52 20.92
C PHE A 128 -14.71 -6.18 22.19
N GLU A 129 -15.44 -5.07 22.18
CA GLU A 129 -16.32 -4.66 23.29
C GLU A 129 -17.49 -5.64 23.46
N TYR A 130 -18.11 -6.10 22.36
CA TYR A 130 -19.16 -7.13 22.38
C TYR A 130 -18.64 -8.48 22.91
N TYR A 131 -17.46 -8.93 22.46
CA TYR A 131 -16.83 -10.15 22.97
C TYR A 131 -16.44 -10.01 24.45
N ALA A 132 -15.96 -8.84 24.87
CA ALA A 132 -15.60 -8.57 26.26
C ALA A 132 -16.84 -8.55 27.17
N ASP A 133 -17.95 -7.95 26.74
CA ASP A 133 -19.21 -7.91 27.48
C ASP A 133 -19.85 -9.30 27.60
N MET A 134 -19.84 -10.09 26.51
CA MET A 134 -20.30 -11.48 26.52
C MET A 134 -19.48 -12.37 27.46
N MET A 135 -18.16 -12.19 27.52
CA MET A 135 -17.28 -12.89 28.46
C MET A 135 -17.52 -12.44 29.90
N GLN A 136 -17.78 -11.15 30.12
CA GLN A 136 -18.11 -10.62 31.43
C GLN A 136 -19.44 -11.19 31.96
N ASP A 137 -20.44 -11.34 31.10
CA ASP A 137 -21.74 -11.92 31.47
C ASP A 137 -21.67 -13.44 31.70
N LEU A 138 -20.80 -14.15 31.00
CA LEU A 138 -20.51 -15.57 31.28
C LEU A 138 -19.79 -15.75 32.63
N THR A 139 -18.88 -14.84 32.99
CA THR A 139 -18.21 -14.88 34.32
C THR A 139 -19.10 -14.48 35.50
N LYS A 140 -20.25 -13.82 35.25
CA LYS A 140 -21.24 -13.48 36.28
C LYS A 140 -22.22 -14.63 36.58
N LYS A 141 -22.34 -15.63 35.70
CA LYS A 141 -23.23 -16.78 35.90
C LYS A 141 -22.54 -17.92 36.66
N GLY A 142 -22.36 -17.71 37.96
CA GLY A 142 -22.28 -18.75 39.00
C GLY A 142 -21.20 -19.82 38.87
N GLU A 143 -21.07 -20.66 39.90
CA GLU A 143 -20.17 -21.83 39.84
C GLU A 143 -20.58 -22.76 38.68
N PRO A 144 -19.60 -23.38 38.00
CA PRO A 144 -19.90 -24.40 37.01
C PRO A 144 -20.81 -25.46 37.65
N PRO A 145 -21.89 -25.91 36.97
CA PRO A 145 -22.74 -26.96 37.49
C PRO A 145 -21.87 -28.18 37.83
N THR A 146 -22.01 -28.67 39.06
CA THR A 146 -21.28 -29.84 39.53
C THR A 146 -21.81 -31.08 38.80
N MET A 147 -20.91 -31.90 38.27
CA MET A 147 -21.23 -33.18 37.63
C MET A 147 -21.53 -34.27 38.67
N ASP A 148 -22.30 -33.93 39.72
CA ASP A 148 -22.68 -34.84 40.82
C ASP A 148 -23.92 -35.69 40.47
N ASP A 149 -24.55 -35.42 39.31
CA ASP A 149 -25.81 -36.03 38.89
C ASP A 149 -25.61 -37.13 37.82
N LEU A 150 -24.36 -37.52 37.54
CA LEU A 150 -24.07 -38.64 36.64
C LEU A 150 -24.06 -39.94 37.43
N ASP A 151 -25.26 -40.42 37.75
CA ASP A 151 -25.49 -41.79 38.17
C ASP A 151 -25.15 -42.70 36.99
N PHE A 152 -23.91 -43.21 36.97
CA PHE A 152 -23.55 -44.38 36.18
C PHE A 152 -24.22 -45.58 36.85
N ASP A 153 -25.50 -45.80 36.55
CA ASP A 153 -26.14 -47.10 36.76
C ASP A 153 -25.43 -48.10 35.84
N ASP A 154 -24.54 -48.88 36.45
CA ASP A 154 -23.88 -50.04 35.88
C ASP A 154 -24.86 -51.23 36.02
N ASP A 155 -25.56 -51.56 34.94
CA ASP A 155 -26.26 -52.84 34.73
C ASP A 155 -26.20 -53.28 33.25
#